data_AF-A0AA47I883-F1
#
_entry.id   AF-A0AA47I883-F1
#
_cell.length_a   1.000
_cell.length_b   1.000
_cell.length_c   1.000
_cell.angle_alpha   90.00
_cell.angle_beta   90.00
_cell.angle_gamma   90.00
#
_symmetry.space_group_name_H-M   'P 1'
#
loop_
_entity.id
_entity.type
_entity.pdbx_description
1 polymer ?
#
loop_
_entity_poly.entity_id
_entity_poly.type
_entity_poly.pdbx_seq_one_letter_code
_entity_poly.pdbx_strand_id
1 'polypeptide(L)'
;MNNLVPENLINSIPHFKSQSSDLLGLDEDFLKKQLLLSEKNKNIMKLSRGEGRINILNSVIRLPNILFDWGEKSMHSFFQESECRDFLEPDVVNKEMLFRLLDLYGKDLKYHYNKNLKNYAPSESPESIANIISNAIKKIDSHNDLLIIKEWICYALHTAGNQVFKEISPWVSTSMGGDRYKSAYYFGAGNRRYTTSANMDAAAIKKFVILDYWVPIVDEKYEYRNSDYIGNKLRSMGIPWYPNRHNEVMVKYALFPHQLIGYYSFENGELKHYFINHHYLEEWKKSDNFKIGDSVYIDQEYVNFSSNSPYRVIYSKVGRNFSTAGKR
;
A
#
# COMPACT_ATOMS: atom_id res chain seq x y z
N MET A 1 -0.06 -19.20 15.18
CA MET A 1 -0.28 -17.94 14.39
C MET A 1 -1.26 -16.98 15.06
N ASN A 2 -1.88 -17.32 16.19
CA ASN A 2 -2.73 -16.39 16.96
C ASN A 2 -1.99 -15.10 17.39
N ASN A 3 -0.66 -15.13 17.45
CA ASN A 3 0.18 -13.97 17.77
C ASN A 3 0.14 -12.84 16.72
N LEU A 4 -0.42 -13.06 15.53
CA LEU A 4 -0.54 -12.04 14.48
C LEU A 4 -1.92 -11.35 14.47
N VAL A 5 -2.79 -11.67 15.43
CA VAL A 5 -3.99 -10.86 15.71
C VAL A 5 -3.52 -9.52 16.30
N PRO A 6 -4.10 -8.36 15.93
CA PRO A 6 -3.59 -7.04 16.33
C PRO A 6 -3.25 -6.90 17.82
N GLU A 7 -4.20 -7.23 18.70
CA GLU A 7 -4.01 -7.14 20.16
C GLU A 7 -2.87 -8.05 20.65
N ASN A 8 -2.82 -9.29 20.19
CA ASN A 8 -1.76 -10.23 20.57
C ASN A 8 -0.39 -9.76 20.06
N LEU A 9 -0.34 -9.24 18.82
CA LEU A 9 0.90 -8.76 18.23
C LEU A 9 1.45 -7.55 19.01
N ILE A 10 0.59 -6.57 19.31
CA ILE A 10 0.96 -5.38 20.09
C ILE A 10 1.45 -5.76 21.48
N ASN A 11 0.72 -6.64 22.17
CA ASN A 11 1.11 -7.09 23.51
C ASN A 11 2.42 -7.90 23.49
N SER A 12 2.74 -8.57 22.37
CA SER A 12 3.98 -9.32 22.20
C SER A 12 5.20 -8.49 21.84
N ILE A 13 5.07 -7.16 21.67
CA ILE A 13 6.21 -6.28 21.37
C ILE A 13 7.23 -6.39 22.51
N PRO A 14 8.47 -6.84 22.22
CA PRO A 14 9.47 -7.09 23.26
C PRO A 14 10.13 -5.81 23.77
N HIS A 15 10.31 -4.81 22.90
CA HIS A 15 10.75 -3.46 23.22
C HIS A 15 10.46 -2.51 22.05
N PHE A 16 10.46 -1.22 22.34
CA PHE A 16 10.29 -0.16 21.34
C PHE A 16 11.63 0.45 20.91
N LYS A 17 11.69 0.93 19.67
CA LYS A 17 12.80 1.74 19.14
C LYS A 17 12.24 2.97 18.46
N SER A 18 13.01 4.05 18.44
CA SER A 18 12.73 5.22 17.62
C SER A 18 14.04 5.85 17.16
N GLN A 19 13.96 6.96 16.42
CA GLN A 19 15.15 7.76 16.11
C GLN A 19 15.76 8.39 17.37
N SER A 20 14.91 8.68 18.37
CA SER A 20 15.31 9.14 19.69
C SER A 20 15.65 7.93 20.57
N SER A 21 16.86 7.90 21.12
CA SER A 21 17.40 6.74 21.85
C SER A 21 16.65 6.40 23.14
N ASP A 22 15.95 7.37 23.73
CA ASP A 22 15.23 7.25 25.01
C ASP A 22 13.70 7.24 24.85
N LEU A 23 13.18 7.17 23.62
CA LEU A 23 11.74 7.33 23.33
C LEU A 23 11.17 8.64 23.90
N LEU A 24 12.02 9.66 24.03
CA LEU A 24 11.75 10.91 24.73
C LEU A 24 11.39 10.73 26.23
N GLY A 25 11.55 9.55 26.82
CA GLY A 25 11.08 9.22 28.16
C GLY A 25 9.59 8.91 28.23
N LEU A 26 8.99 8.46 27.12
CA LEU A 26 7.68 7.80 27.14
C LEU A 26 7.87 6.32 27.48
N ASP A 27 7.02 5.81 28.36
CA ASP A 27 7.04 4.42 28.82
C ASP A 27 6.47 3.44 27.77
N GLU A 28 6.95 2.20 27.76
CA GLU A 28 6.53 1.19 26.77
C GLU A 28 5.08 0.74 26.94
N ASP A 29 4.54 0.71 28.17
CA ASP A 29 3.13 0.38 28.41
C ASP A 29 2.21 1.49 27.90
N PHE A 30 2.64 2.76 28.03
CA PHE A 30 1.96 3.88 27.38
C PHE A 30 1.92 3.69 25.84
N LEU A 31 3.04 3.35 25.20
CA LEU A 31 3.10 3.15 23.75
C LEU A 31 2.21 1.98 23.30
N LYS A 32 2.25 0.83 24.00
CA LYS A 32 1.34 -0.30 23.75
C LYS A 32 -0.13 0.11 23.87
N LYS A 33 -0.47 0.89 24.90
CA LYS A 33 -1.83 1.41 25.10
C LYS A 33 -2.27 2.28 23.93
N GLN A 34 -1.41 3.15 23.41
CA GLN A 34 -1.75 3.99 22.24
C GLN A 34 -2.03 3.16 20.98
N LEU A 35 -1.19 2.14 20.70
CA LEU A 35 -1.43 1.20 19.59
C LEU A 35 -2.74 0.42 19.77
N LEU A 36 -3.07 -0.02 20.99
CA LEU A 36 -4.34 -0.70 21.27
C LEU A 36 -5.56 0.24 21.13
N LEU A 37 -5.40 1.52 21.47
CA LEU A 37 -6.45 2.53 21.26
C LEU A 37 -6.68 2.79 19.77
N SER A 38 -5.64 2.80 18.94
CA SER A 38 -5.78 2.96 17.49
C SER A 38 -6.57 1.81 16.84
N GLU A 39 -6.44 0.58 17.37
CA GLU A 39 -7.26 -0.55 16.90
C GLU A 39 -8.76 -0.31 17.07
N LYS A 40 -9.13 0.42 18.12
CA LYS A 40 -10.52 0.79 18.45
C LYS A 40 -10.98 2.07 17.77
N ASN A 41 -10.08 2.83 17.13
CA ASN A 41 -10.42 4.04 16.41
C ASN A 41 -11.24 3.69 15.15
N LYS A 42 -12.47 4.21 15.09
CA LYS A 42 -13.44 4.00 14.01
C LYS A 42 -13.35 5.04 12.90
N ASN A 43 -12.56 6.10 13.08
CA ASN A 43 -12.40 7.16 12.09
C ASN A 43 -11.26 6.87 11.11
N ILE A 44 -10.45 5.85 11.39
CA ILE A 44 -9.32 5.45 10.57
C ILE A 44 -9.48 4.01 10.07
N MET A 45 -9.04 3.78 8.85
CA MET A 45 -8.79 2.46 8.30
C MET A 45 -7.36 2.05 8.65
N LYS A 46 -7.20 0.90 9.31
CA LYS A 46 -5.89 0.36 9.70
C LYS A 46 -5.40 -0.58 8.61
N LEU A 47 -4.19 -0.31 8.14
CA LEU A 47 -3.57 -0.98 7.00
C LEU A 47 -2.22 -1.55 7.43
N SER A 48 -1.81 -2.64 6.78
CA SER A 48 -0.51 -3.25 7.01
C SER A 48 0.13 -3.71 5.73
N ARG A 49 1.46 -3.59 5.65
CA ARG A 49 2.24 -4.00 4.48
C ARG A 49 3.49 -4.74 4.91
N GLY A 50 3.69 -5.93 4.34
CA GLY A 50 4.92 -6.68 4.54
C GLY A 50 5.96 -6.30 3.51
N GLU A 51 7.19 -6.05 3.94
CA GLU A 51 8.33 -5.82 3.06
C GLU A 51 9.48 -6.75 3.43
N GLY A 52 9.98 -7.47 2.43
CA GLY A 52 11.04 -8.47 2.57
C GLY A 52 12.19 -8.30 1.58
N ARG A 53 12.06 -7.38 0.61
CA ARG A 53 13.06 -7.15 -0.44
C ARG A 53 14.24 -6.41 0.15
N ILE A 54 15.43 -7.01 0.07
CA ILE A 54 16.62 -6.52 0.77
C ILE A 54 16.97 -5.06 0.45
N ASN A 55 16.78 -4.61 -0.79
CA ASN A 55 17.07 -3.24 -1.19
C ASN A 55 16.17 -2.22 -0.47
N ILE A 56 14.91 -2.58 -0.22
CA ILE A 56 13.94 -1.74 0.50
C ILE A 56 14.10 -1.91 2.01
N LEU A 57 14.41 -3.11 2.50
CA LEU A 57 14.74 -3.33 3.91
C LEU A 57 15.97 -2.54 4.35
N ASN A 58 16.98 -2.44 3.49
CA ASN A 58 18.14 -1.61 3.76
C ASN A 58 17.76 -0.13 3.89
N SER A 59 16.78 0.37 3.13
CA SER A 59 16.29 1.74 3.32
C SER A 59 15.45 1.92 4.58
N VAL A 60 14.66 0.92 4.99
CA VAL A 60 13.82 0.99 6.21
C VAL A 60 14.65 0.84 7.49
N ILE A 61 15.52 -0.18 7.56
CA ILE A 61 16.28 -0.51 8.78
C ILE A 61 17.49 0.42 8.96
N ARG A 62 18.17 0.82 7.88
CA ARG A 62 19.37 1.68 8.01
C ARG A 62 19.04 3.17 8.03
N LEU A 63 17.91 3.59 7.47
CA LEU A 63 17.53 5.00 7.37
C LEU A 63 16.05 5.24 7.75
N PRO A 64 15.66 5.00 9.02
CA PRO A 64 14.30 5.27 9.50
C PRO A 64 13.85 6.74 9.30
N ASN A 65 14.79 7.68 9.21
CA ASN A 65 14.53 9.08 8.88
C ASN A 65 13.88 9.23 7.50
N ILE A 66 14.41 8.57 6.47
CA ILE A 66 13.79 8.65 5.14
C ILE A 66 12.36 8.11 5.18
N LEU A 67 12.13 6.99 5.88
CA LEU A 67 10.78 6.42 5.96
C LEU A 67 9.80 7.35 6.69
N PHE A 68 10.17 7.89 7.85
CA PHE A 68 9.27 8.67 8.69
C PHE A 68 9.20 10.16 8.34
N ASP A 69 10.12 10.67 7.52
CA ASP A 69 10.11 12.07 7.05
C ASP A 69 9.60 12.17 5.61
N TRP A 70 9.74 11.10 4.81
CA TRP A 70 9.37 11.09 3.39
C TRP A 70 8.26 10.11 3.01
N GLY A 71 8.19 8.97 3.68
CA GLY A 71 7.27 7.87 3.36
C GLY A 71 7.79 6.90 2.28
N GLU A 72 7.08 5.79 2.09
CA GLU A 72 7.36 4.80 1.03
C GLU A 72 6.59 5.19 -0.25
N LYS A 73 7.28 5.56 -1.32
CA LYS A 73 6.63 5.88 -2.61
C LYS A 73 6.40 4.62 -3.46
N SER A 74 5.38 4.67 -4.31
CA SER A 74 5.11 3.63 -5.30
C SER A 74 6.18 3.58 -6.39
N MET A 75 6.28 2.45 -7.11
CA MET A 75 7.27 2.26 -8.17
C MET A 75 7.17 3.32 -9.27
N HIS A 76 5.95 3.82 -9.54
CA HIS A 76 5.71 4.95 -10.44
C HIS A 76 6.58 6.20 -10.15
N SER A 77 6.96 6.42 -8.90
CA SER A 77 7.80 7.57 -8.51
C SER A 77 9.26 7.47 -8.95
N PHE A 78 9.71 6.31 -9.45
CA PHE A 78 11.10 6.04 -9.80
C PHE A 78 11.41 6.21 -11.30
N PHE A 79 10.39 6.36 -12.14
CA PHE A 79 10.51 6.36 -13.60
C PHE A 79 10.15 7.73 -14.20
N GLN A 80 11.00 8.25 -15.09
CA GLN A 80 10.79 9.53 -15.79
C GLN A 80 10.22 9.37 -17.21
N GLU A 81 10.62 8.34 -17.95
CA GLU A 81 10.43 8.31 -19.41
C GLU A 81 9.37 7.28 -19.85
N SER A 82 8.10 7.69 -19.91
CA SER A 82 7.06 6.99 -20.68
C SER A 82 5.75 7.77 -20.70
N GLU A 83 5.09 7.83 -21.87
CA GLU A 83 3.70 8.31 -21.99
C GLU A 83 2.73 7.54 -21.07
N CYS A 84 2.98 6.24 -20.86
CA CYS A 84 2.18 5.42 -19.94
C CYS A 84 2.35 5.88 -18.49
N ARG A 85 3.53 6.37 -18.11
CA ARG A 85 3.79 6.91 -16.77
C ARG A 85 2.98 8.19 -16.56
N ASP A 86 3.00 9.15 -17.50
CA ASP A 86 2.22 10.38 -17.34
C ASP A 86 0.71 10.14 -17.28
N PHE A 87 0.21 9.12 -17.99
CA PHE A 87 -1.18 8.69 -17.86
C PHE A 87 -1.54 8.16 -16.46
N LEU A 88 -0.57 7.64 -15.71
CA LEU A 88 -0.76 7.09 -14.37
C LEU A 88 -0.70 8.16 -13.26
N GLU A 89 -0.42 9.41 -13.61
CA GLU A 89 -0.53 10.55 -12.68
C GLU A 89 -1.95 10.71 -12.11
N PRO A 90 -2.08 11.38 -10.94
CA PRO A 90 -3.37 11.70 -10.33
C PRO A 90 -4.36 12.35 -11.29
N ASP A 91 -5.60 11.87 -11.27
CA ASP A 91 -6.75 12.44 -11.97
C ASP A 91 -6.59 12.61 -13.50
N VAL A 92 -5.56 12.01 -14.11
CA VAL A 92 -5.42 11.97 -15.56
C VAL A 92 -6.28 10.85 -16.14
N VAL A 93 -7.11 11.18 -17.13
CA VAL A 93 -7.93 10.22 -17.89
C VAL A 93 -7.80 10.51 -19.37
N ASN A 94 -7.53 9.46 -20.15
CA ASN A 94 -7.47 9.50 -21.60
C ASN A 94 -8.00 8.14 -22.14
N LYS A 95 -9.03 8.17 -22.99
CA LYS A 95 -9.68 6.95 -23.50
C LYS A 95 -8.74 6.10 -24.36
N GLU A 96 -7.88 6.71 -25.16
CA GLU A 96 -6.88 6.00 -25.98
C GLU A 96 -5.89 5.23 -25.09
N MET A 97 -5.38 5.87 -24.04
CA MET A 97 -4.51 5.23 -23.06
C MET A 97 -5.21 4.14 -22.24
N LEU A 98 -6.51 4.31 -21.96
CA LEU A 98 -7.31 3.25 -21.34
C LEU A 98 -7.39 2.00 -22.23
N PHE A 99 -7.57 2.15 -23.54
CA PHE A 99 -7.53 1.02 -24.47
C PHE A 99 -6.15 0.36 -24.49
N ARG A 100 -5.06 1.13 -24.50
CA ARG A 100 -3.70 0.58 -24.42
C ARG A 100 -3.44 -0.21 -23.13
N LEU A 101 -3.94 0.27 -21.98
CA LEU A 101 -3.87 -0.50 -20.73
C LEU A 101 -4.75 -1.75 -20.78
N LEU A 102 -5.93 -1.67 -21.40
CA LEU A 102 -6.80 -2.84 -21.57
C LEU A 102 -6.14 -3.90 -22.44
N ASP A 103 -5.43 -3.52 -23.50
CA ASP A 103 -4.66 -4.43 -24.35
C ASP A 103 -3.53 -5.11 -23.57
N LEU A 104 -2.86 -4.35 -22.69
CA LEU A 104 -1.85 -4.92 -21.79
C LEU A 104 -2.49 -5.94 -20.82
N TYR A 105 -3.64 -5.60 -20.25
CA TYR A 105 -4.39 -6.48 -19.35
C TYR A 105 -4.94 -7.71 -20.07
N GLY A 106 -5.29 -7.62 -21.35
CA GLY A 106 -5.74 -8.74 -22.17
C GLY A 106 -4.76 -9.93 -22.15
N LYS A 107 -3.45 -9.66 -22.01
CA LYS A 107 -2.41 -10.70 -21.89
C LYS A 107 -2.53 -11.51 -20.59
N ASP A 108 -2.99 -10.89 -19.50
CA ASP A 108 -3.16 -11.51 -18.19
C ASP A 108 -4.61 -11.95 -17.91
N LEU A 109 -5.56 -11.55 -18.77
CA LEU A 109 -6.98 -11.72 -18.53
C LEU A 109 -7.37 -13.20 -18.40
N LYS A 110 -6.73 -14.10 -19.16
CA LYS A 110 -6.93 -15.55 -19.01
C LYS A 110 -6.54 -16.05 -17.61
N TYR A 111 -5.44 -15.54 -17.06
CA TYR A 111 -5.01 -15.87 -15.69
C TYR A 111 -6.02 -15.36 -14.66
N HIS A 112 -6.39 -14.08 -14.73
CA HIS A 112 -7.37 -13.49 -13.81
C HIS A 112 -8.75 -14.15 -13.92
N TYR A 113 -9.15 -14.49 -15.13
CA TYR A 113 -10.40 -15.19 -15.37
C TYR A 113 -10.43 -16.53 -14.64
N ASN A 114 -9.42 -17.37 -14.87
CA ASN A 114 -9.36 -18.69 -14.24
C ASN A 114 -9.18 -18.62 -12.72
N LYS A 115 -8.38 -17.68 -12.22
CA LYS A 115 -8.11 -17.55 -10.78
C LYS A 115 -9.30 -16.99 -10.02
N ASN A 116 -10.00 -16.01 -10.59
CA ASN A 116 -10.99 -15.23 -9.86
C ASN A 116 -12.35 -15.15 -10.58
N LEU A 117 -12.41 -14.74 -11.86
CA LEU A 117 -13.69 -14.37 -12.49
C LEU A 117 -14.57 -15.56 -12.91
N LYS A 118 -14.01 -16.73 -13.21
CA LYS A 118 -14.76 -17.89 -13.75
C LYS A 118 -15.96 -18.28 -12.88
N ASN A 119 -15.84 -18.12 -11.56
CA ASN A 119 -16.92 -18.46 -10.63
C ASN A 119 -17.99 -17.37 -10.52
N TYR A 120 -17.71 -16.14 -10.98
CA TYR A 120 -18.61 -14.99 -10.90
C TYR A 120 -19.22 -14.61 -12.24
N ALA A 121 -18.56 -14.96 -13.34
CA ALA A 121 -19.03 -14.76 -14.70
C ALA A 121 -18.77 -16.05 -15.54
N PRO A 122 -19.39 -17.18 -15.17
CA PRO A 122 -19.12 -18.47 -15.80
C PRO A 122 -19.58 -18.56 -17.26
N SER A 123 -20.51 -17.69 -17.67
CA SER A 123 -20.99 -17.58 -19.05
C SER A 123 -20.07 -16.77 -19.96
N GLU A 124 -19.13 -16.03 -19.40
CA GLU A 124 -18.25 -15.13 -20.16
C GLU A 124 -16.93 -15.83 -20.52
N SER A 125 -16.35 -15.47 -21.67
CA SER A 125 -14.95 -15.79 -21.98
C SER A 125 -14.03 -14.63 -21.60
N PRO A 126 -12.71 -14.83 -21.43
CA PRO A 126 -11.75 -13.74 -21.29
C PRO A 126 -11.93 -12.64 -22.36
N GLU A 127 -12.10 -13.02 -23.62
CA GLU A 127 -12.30 -12.09 -24.73
C GLU A 127 -13.62 -11.30 -24.59
N SER A 128 -14.69 -11.97 -24.13
CA SER A 128 -15.96 -11.30 -23.84
C SER A 128 -15.80 -10.25 -22.73
N ILE A 129 -15.06 -10.56 -21.67
CA ILE A 129 -14.76 -9.59 -20.60
C ILE A 129 -14.03 -8.36 -21.14
N ALA A 130 -12.99 -8.56 -21.96
CA ALA A 130 -12.28 -7.45 -22.60
C ALA A 130 -13.21 -6.58 -23.45
N ASN A 131 -14.12 -7.20 -24.21
CA ASN A 131 -15.11 -6.50 -25.02
C ASN A 131 -16.12 -5.71 -24.18
N ILE A 132 -16.58 -6.27 -23.06
CA ILE A 132 -17.48 -5.57 -22.12
C ILE A 132 -16.80 -4.30 -21.60
N ILE A 133 -15.55 -4.39 -21.17
CA ILE A 133 -14.78 -3.24 -20.67
C ILE A 133 -14.55 -2.21 -21.79
N SER A 134 -14.14 -2.68 -22.97
CA SER A 134 -13.93 -1.81 -24.14
C SER A 134 -15.19 -1.02 -24.48
N ASN A 135 -16.35 -1.68 -24.47
CA ASN A 135 -17.64 -1.05 -24.71
C ASN A 135 -18.02 -0.05 -23.61
N ALA A 136 -17.70 -0.34 -22.34
CA ALA A 136 -17.89 0.60 -21.25
C ALA A 136 -17.05 1.87 -21.44
N ILE A 137 -15.76 1.74 -21.77
CA ILE A 137 -14.86 2.87 -22.03
C ILE A 137 -15.38 3.75 -23.17
N LYS A 138 -15.92 3.15 -24.24
CA LYS A 138 -16.49 3.90 -25.37
C LYS A 138 -17.70 4.75 -24.94
N LYS A 139 -18.63 4.15 -24.19
CA LYS A 139 -19.93 4.75 -23.85
C LYS A 139 -19.89 5.74 -22.68
N ILE A 140 -18.93 5.61 -21.77
CA ILE A 140 -18.84 6.45 -20.57
C ILE A 140 -18.14 7.76 -20.90
N ASP A 141 -18.77 8.90 -20.60
CA ASP A 141 -18.16 10.23 -20.70
C ASP A 141 -17.84 10.85 -19.33
N SER A 142 -18.35 10.24 -18.25
CA SER A 142 -18.03 10.64 -16.88
C SER A 142 -16.55 10.43 -16.58
N HIS A 143 -15.84 11.53 -16.31
CA HIS A 143 -14.43 11.50 -15.94
C HIS A 143 -14.18 10.58 -14.73
N ASN A 144 -15.03 10.67 -13.71
CA ASN A 144 -14.90 9.85 -12.50
C ASN A 144 -15.08 8.35 -12.78
N ASP A 145 -16.02 7.98 -13.65
CA ASP A 145 -16.24 6.57 -13.97
C ASP A 145 -15.11 6.01 -14.85
N LEU A 146 -14.58 6.80 -15.78
CA LEU A 146 -13.37 6.44 -16.52
C LEU A 146 -12.14 6.32 -15.62
N LEU A 147 -12.02 7.17 -14.59
CA LEU A 147 -10.98 7.05 -13.57
C LEU A 147 -11.12 5.75 -12.78
N ILE A 148 -12.34 5.34 -12.40
CA ILE A 148 -12.57 4.04 -11.76
C ILE A 148 -12.11 2.89 -12.65
N ILE A 149 -12.39 2.96 -13.97
CA ILE A 149 -11.91 1.94 -14.92
C ILE A 149 -10.38 1.96 -15.00
N LYS A 150 -9.74 3.14 -15.06
CA LYS A 150 -8.26 3.29 -15.03
C LYS A 150 -7.68 2.58 -13.80
N GLU A 151 -8.15 2.97 -12.62
CA GLU A 151 -7.68 2.46 -11.34
C GLU A 151 -7.87 0.94 -11.25
N TRP A 152 -9.00 0.44 -11.75
CA TRP A 152 -9.28 -0.99 -11.80
C TRP A 152 -8.33 -1.76 -12.72
N ILE A 153 -8.12 -1.33 -13.98
CA ILE A 153 -7.20 -2.01 -14.90
C ILE A 153 -5.80 -2.04 -14.28
N CYS A 154 -5.37 -0.91 -13.71
CA CYS A 154 -4.09 -0.81 -13.01
C CYS A 154 -4.00 -1.78 -11.83
N TYR A 155 -5.05 -1.90 -11.03
CA TYR A 155 -5.10 -2.85 -9.91
C TYR A 155 -5.02 -4.30 -10.38
N ALA A 156 -5.75 -4.64 -11.45
CA ALA A 156 -5.72 -5.98 -12.03
C ALA A 156 -4.30 -6.31 -12.53
N LEU A 157 -3.67 -5.40 -13.29
CA LEU A 157 -2.28 -5.55 -13.74
C LEU A 157 -1.27 -5.66 -12.58
N HIS A 158 -1.45 -4.85 -11.53
CA HIS A 158 -0.60 -4.87 -10.33
C HIS A 158 -0.65 -6.23 -9.64
N THR A 159 -1.86 -6.74 -9.39
CA THR A 159 -2.07 -8.02 -8.69
C THR A 159 -1.76 -9.24 -9.55
N ALA A 160 -1.78 -9.09 -10.89
CA ALA A 160 -1.26 -10.08 -11.83
C ALA A 160 0.25 -10.31 -11.66
N GLY A 161 0.97 -9.30 -11.16
CA GLY A 161 2.42 -9.25 -11.26
C GLY A 161 2.88 -9.05 -12.71
N ASN A 162 2.11 -8.31 -13.53
CA ASN A 162 2.47 -8.02 -14.91
C ASN A 162 3.86 -7.36 -14.97
N GLN A 163 4.77 -7.93 -15.77
CA GLN A 163 6.19 -7.54 -15.73
C GLN A 163 6.44 -6.12 -16.25
N VAL A 164 5.61 -5.62 -17.17
CA VAL A 164 5.72 -4.26 -17.71
C VAL A 164 5.09 -3.26 -16.75
N PHE A 165 3.91 -3.60 -16.21
CA PHE A 165 3.17 -2.69 -15.34
C PHE A 165 3.74 -2.57 -13.92
N LYS A 166 4.33 -3.63 -13.37
CA LYS A 166 4.86 -3.64 -11.99
C LYS A 166 5.87 -2.51 -11.73
N GLU A 167 6.59 -2.09 -12.77
CA GLU A 167 7.65 -1.08 -12.69
C GLU A 167 7.08 0.34 -12.65
N ILE A 168 5.91 0.55 -13.25
CA ILE A 168 5.25 1.86 -13.32
C ILE A 168 4.00 1.95 -12.45
N SER A 169 3.71 0.94 -11.63
CA SER A 169 2.51 0.89 -10.81
C SER A 169 2.44 2.09 -9.85
N PRO A 170 1.37 2.91 -9.89
CA PRO A 170 1.19 4.03 -8.97
C PRO A 170 0.70 3.59 -7.60
N TRP A 171 0.43 2.30 -7.38
CA TRP A 171 -0.17 1.78 -6.16
C TRP A 171 0.85 1.19 -5.19
N VAL A 172 0.57 1.36 -3.90
CA VAL A 172 1.19 0.59 -2.82
C VAL A 172 0.13 -0.36 -2.26
N SER A 173 0.37 -1.66 -2.40
CA SER A 173 -0.55 -2.69 -1.91
C SER A 173 -0.41 -2.89 -0.40
N THR A 174 -1.55 -2.89 0.28
CA THR A 174 -1.70 -3.08 1.72
C THR A 174 -2.85 -4.05 2.02
N SER A 175 -2.91 -4.55 3.26
CA SER A 175 -4.00 -5.39 3.76
C SER A 175 -4.76 -4.68 4.88
N MET A 176 -6.07 -4.90 4.96
CA MET A 176 -6.94 -4.37 6.01
C MET A 176 -7.64 -5.47 6.83
N GLY A 177 -8.32 -5.07 7.91
CA GLY A 177 -9.11 -5.98 8.75
C GLY A 177 -8.30 -6.71 9.83
N GLY A 178 -8.94 -7.67 10.50
CA GLY A 178 -8.34 -8.40 11.64
C GLY A 178 -7.16 -9.30 11.25
N ASP A 179 -7.13 -9.78 10.00
CA ASP A 179 -6.06 -10.63 9.47
C ASP A 179 -4.92 -9.84 8.79
N ARG A 180 -4.94 -8.51 8.82
CA ARG A 180 -4.00 -7.68 8.04
C ARG A 180 -2.52 -7.96 8.36
N TYR A 181 -2.17 -8.14 9.63
CA TYR A 181 -0.80 -8.44 10.03
C TYR A 181 -0.39 -9.85 9.62
N LYS A 182 -1.32 -10.80 9.59
CA LYS A 182 -1.07 -12.15 9.08
C LYS A 182 -0.78 -12.13 7.57
N SER A 183 -1.58 -11.41 6.79
CA SER A 183 -1.34 -11.22 5.36
C SER A 183 0.01 -10.53 5.12
N ALA A 184 0.26 -9.40 5.81
CA ALA A 184 1.52 -8.67 5.72
C ALA A 184 2.73 -9.53 6.12
N TYR A 185 2.61 -10.34 7.18
CA TYR A 185 3.64 -11.29 7.59
C TYR A 185 4.01 -12.24 6.44
N TYR A 186 3.03 -12.84 5.76
CA TYR A 186 3.33 -13.75 4.65
C TYR A 186 3.98 -13.07 3.45
N PHE A 187 3.61 -11.82 3.15
CA PHE A 187 4.26 -11.04 2.10
C PHE A 187 5.71 -10.69 2.47
N GLY A 188 5.93 -10.12 3.67
CA GLY A 188 7.27 -9.74 4.14
C GLY A 188 8.19 -10.96 4.32
N ALA A 189 7.68 -12.02 4.93
CA ALA A 189 8.38 -13.29 5.07
C ALA A 189 8.45 -14.08 3.75
N GLY A 190 8.19 -13.48 2.57
CA GLY A 190 8.45 -14.06 1.26
C GLY A 190 7.78 -15.43 1.03
N ASN A 191 6.48 -15.50 1.31
CA ASN A 191 5.51 -16.55 0.99
C ASN A 191 6.10 -17.93 0.54
N ARG A 192 6.34 -18.86 1.49
CA ARG A 192 6.82 -20.24 1.23
C ARG A 192 5.92 -21.10 0.32
N ARG A 193 4.72 -20.64 -0.07
CA ARG A 193 3.87 -21.32 -1.09
C ARG A 193 4.30 -21.05 -2.54
N TYR A 194 5.23 -20.13 -2.79
CA TYR A 194 5.68 -19.75 -4.15
C TYR A 194 7.17 -20.02 -4.44
N THR A 195 7.89 -20.64 -3.50
CA THR A 195 9.28 -21.07 -3.69
C THR A 195 9.32 -22.61 -3.72
N THR A 196 8.97 -23.20 -4.87
CA THR A 196 9.37 -24.57 -5.20
C THR A 196 10.76 -24.53 -5.82
N SER A 197 11.76 -24.25 -5.00
CA SER A 197 13.13 -24.63 -5.34
C SER A 197 13.77 -25.17 -4.07
N ALA A 198 14.03 -26.47 -4.09
CA ALA A 198 14.58 -27.27 -3.00
C ALA A 198 16.03 -26.90 -2.61
N ASN A 199 16.55 -25.77 -3.09
CA ASN A 199 17.96 -25.37 -2.94
C ASN A 199 18.06 -23.90 -2.50
N MET A 200 17.58 -23.58 -1.30
CA MET A 200 18.05 -22.37 -0.61
C MET A 200 18.58 -22.78 0.75
N ASP A 201 19.89 -22.64 0.88
CA ASP A 201 20.67 -22.87 2.09
C ASP A 201 19.93 -22.34 3.34
N ALA A 202 19.78 -23.23 4.31
CA ALA A 202 19.05 -23.04 5.56
C ALA A 202 19.70 -22.02 6.53
N ALA A 203 20.52 -21.09 6.05
CA ALA A 203 21.33 -20.19 6.89
C ALA A 203 21.13 -18.68 6.62
N ALA A 204 20.36 -18.27 5.61
CA ALA A 204 20.11 -16.84 5.39
C ALA A 204 19.13 -16.32 6.44
N ILE A 205 19.61 -15.43 7.32
CA ILE A 205 18.76 -14.69 8.26
C ILE A 205 17.64 -13.99 7.47
N LYS A 206 16.40 -14.41 7.67
CA LYS A 206 15.25 -13.81 6.98
C LYS A 206 14.75 -12.61 7.76
N LYS A 207 15.29 -11.43 7.44
CA LYS A 207 14.80 -10.15 7.95
C LYS A 207 13.64 -9.66 7.09
N PHE A 208 12.60 -9.15 7.74
CA PHE A 208 11.51 -8.45 7.06
C PHE A 208 10.82 -7.52 8.06
N VAL A 209 10.01 -6.60 7.55
CA VAL A 209 9.21 -5.71 8.39
C VAL A 209 7.73 -5.81 8.03
N ILE A 210 6.88 -5.47 8.99
CA ILE A 210 5.47 -5.15 8.74
C ILE A 210 5.27 -3.68 9.06
N LEU A 211 5.03 -2.87 8.03
CA LEU A 211 4.67 -1.47 8.17
C LEU A 211 3.25 -1.34 8.73
N ASP A 212 3.09 -0.44 9.68
CA ASP A 212 1.84 -0.17 10.39
C ASP A 212 1.33 1.23 10.02
N TYR A 213 0.21 1.26 9.31
CA TYR A 213 -0.23 2.44 8.56
C TYR A 213 -1.73 2.68 8.76
N TRP A 214 -2.16 3.93 8.64
CA TRP A 214 -3.58 4.26 8.69
C TRP A 214 -3.96 5.34 7.68
N VAL A 215 -5.23 5.38 7.33
CA VAL A 215 -5.81 6.44 6.49
C VAL A 215 -7.17 6.85 7.07
N PRO A 216 -7.59 8.12 6.97
CA PRO A 216 -8.93 8.51 7.37
C PRO A 216 -9.98 7.76 6.54
N ILE A 217 -11.03 7.23 7.18
CA ILE A 217 -12.11 6.54 6.43
C ILE A 217 -12.80 7.48 5.46
N VAL A 218 -12.90 8.76 5.82
CA VAL A 218 -13.50 9.81 4.97
C VAL A 218 -12.72 10.04 3.67
N ASP A 219 -11.47 9.59 3.60
CA ASP A 219 -10.60 9.71 2.43
C ASP A 219 -10.59 8.45 1.56
N GLU A 220 -11.43 7.46 1.87
CA GLU A 220 -11.80 6.41 0.92
C GLU A 220 -12.28 7.10 -0.35
N LYS A 221 -11.71 6.69 -1.49
CA LYS A 221 -11.84 7.24 -2.84
C LYS A 221 -10.70 8.16 -3.29
N TYR A 222 -10.10 8.88 -2.36
CA TYR A 222 -9.07 9.86 -2.70
C TYR A 222 -7.69 9.25 -2.50
N GLU A 223 -7.42 8.73 -1.30
CA GLU A 223 -6.09 8.22 -0.92
C GLU A 223 -5.95 6.71 -1.07
N TYR A 224 -7.07 6.02 -0.98
CA TYR A 224 -7.10 4.58 -1.13
C TYR A 224 -8.41 4.12 -1.73
N ARG A 225 -8.38 2.90 -2.26
CA ARG A 225 -9.56 2.18 -2.69
C ARG A 225 -9.59 0.83 -2.01
N ASN A 226 -10.68 0.57 -1.30
CA ASN A 226 -11.06 -0.81 -1.02
C ASN A 226 -11.46 -1.48 -2.34
N SER A 227 -10.91 -2.66 -2.63
CA SER A 227 -11.26 -3.40 -3.84
C SER A 227 -12.74 -3.75 -3.93
N ASP A 228 -13.48 -3.81 -2.80
CA ASP A 228 -14.94 -3.97 -2.81
C ASP A 228 -15.67 -2.74 -3.36
N TYR A 229 -15.19 -1.53 -3.03
CA TYR A 229 -15.74 -0.29 -3.61
C TYR A 229 -15.58 -0.29 -5.14
N ILE A 230 -14.38 -0.63 -5.63
CA ILE A 230 -14.11 -0.74 -7.06
C ILE A 230 -15.02 -1.78 -7.70
N GLY A 231 -15.09 -2.99 -7.12
CA GLY A 231 -15.91 -4.08 -7.64
C GLY A 231 -17.40 -3.72 -7.71
N ASN A 232 -17.94 -3.02 -6.72
CA ASN A 232 -19.31 -2.53 -6.73
C ASN A 232 -19.56 -1.53 -7.87
N LYS A 233 -18.63 -0.58 -8.07
CA LYS A 233 -18.74 0.40 -9.16
C LYS A 233 -18.66 -0.24 -10.54
N LEU A 234 -17.74 -1.17 -10.75
CA LEU A 234 -17.63 -1.91 -12.02
C LEU A 234 -18.91 -2.69 -12.35
N ARG A 235 -19.48 -3.40 -11.36
CA ARG A 235 -20.75 -4.12 -11.54
C ARG A 235 -21.89 -3.17 -11.91
N SER A 236 -21.93 -1.97 -11.32
CA SER A 236 -22.92 -0.95 -11.72
C SER A 236 -22.73 -0.43 -13.15
N MET A 237 -21.53 -0.56 -13.73
CA MET A 237 -21.22 -0.25 -15.13
C MET A 237 -21.41 -1.45 -16.07
N GLY A 238 -21.91 -2.59 -15.55
CA GLY A 238 -22.05 -3.83 -16.32
C GLY A 238 -20.75 -4.62 -16.51
N ILE A 239 -19.66 -4.24 -15.82
CA ILE A 239 -18.37 -4.96 -15.86
C ILE A 239 -18.35 -5.98 -14.72
N PRO A 240 -18.25 -7.30 -15.00
CA PRO A 240 -18.25 -8.31 -13.95
C PRO A 240 -16.94 -8.28 -13.16
N TRP A 241 -17.04 -8.43 -11.84
CA TRP A 241 -15.88 -8.43 -10.94
C TRP A 241 -16.10 -9.29 -9.69
N TYR A 242 -14.99 -9.81 -9.15
CA TYR A 242 -14.97 -10.67 -7.96
C TYR A 242 -14.84 -9.88 -6.65
N PRO A 243 -15.28 -10.42 -5.51
CA PRO A 243 -15.13 -9.81 -4.18
C PRO A 243 -13.68 -9.78 -3.67
N ASN A 244 -13.37 -8.85 -2.77
CA ASN A 244 -12.05 -8.68 -2.17
C ASN A 244 -11.70 -9.77 -1.13
N ARG A 245 -11.30 -10.96 -1.58
CA ARG A 245 -11.03 -12.11 -0.69
C ARG A 245 -9.84 -11.93 0.25
N HIS A 246 -8.92 -11.03 -0.08
CA HIS A 246 -7.67 -10.85 0.68
C HIS A 246 -7.65 -9.56 1.50
N ASN A 247 -8.78 -8.84 1.57
CA ASN A 247 -8.88 -7.54 2.20
C ASN A 247 -7.78 -6.59 1.70
N GLU A 248 -7.50 -6.64 0.39
CA GLU A 248 -6.50 -5.80 -0.25
C GLU A 248 -7.03 -4.37 -0.34
N VAL A 249 -6.16 -3.43 0.01
CA VAL A 249 -6.41 -2.00 -0.14
C VAL A 249 -5.26 -1.41 -0.93
N MET A 250 -5.60 -0.73 -2.02
CA MET A 250 -4.63 -0.02 -2.83
C MET A 250 -4.51 1.41 -2.30
N VAL A 251 -3.36 1.75 -1.73
CA VAL A 251 -3.02 3.13 -1.38
C VAL A 251 -2.41 3.80 -2.62
N LYS A 252 -2.89 5.00 -2.94
CA LYS A 252 -2.43 5.72 -4.13
C LYS A 252 -1.08 6.38 -3.85
N TYR A 253 -0.15 6.25 -4.78
CA TYR A 253 1.12 6.99 -4.91
C TYR A 253 2.17 6.77 -3.83
N ALA A 254 1.80 6.74 -2.55
CA ALA A 254 2.74 6.58 -1.45
C ALA A 254 2.04 6.14 -0.16
N LEU A 255 2.80 5.52 0.73
CA LEU A 255 2.52 5.55 2.17
C LEU A 255 3.10 6.86 2.71
N PHE A 256 2.24 7.81 3.06
CA PHE A 256 2.65 9.10 3.59
C PHE A 256 3.22 8.99 5.01
N PRO A 257 4.29 9.73 5.33
CA PRO A 257 4.93 9.62 6.63
C PRO A 257 3.98 9.99 7.79
N HIS A 258 3.11 10.98 7.57
CA HIS A 258 2.06 11.42 8.50
C HIS A 258 1.15 10.28 8.98
N GLN A 259 0.97 9.26 8.15
CA GLN A 259 0.03 8.16 8.31
C GLN A 259 0.72 6.85 8.71
N LEU A 260 2.05 6.86 8.76
CA LEU A 260 2.88 5.72 9.13
C LEU A 260 3.19 5.78 10.63
N ILE A 261 2.62 4.85 11.39
CA ILE A 261 2.76 4.78 12.86
C ILE A 261 4.14 4.24 13.23
N GLY A 262 4.59 3.23 12.49
CA GLY A 262 5.81 2.50 12.78
C GLY A 262 5.93 1.22 11.96
N TYR A 263 6.80 0.33 12.41
CA TYR A 263 6.91 -1.00 11.83
C TYR A 263 7.33 -2.06 12.85
N TYR A 264 6.81 -3.26 12.68
CA TYR A 264 7.27 -4.46 13.38
C TYR A 264 8.47 -5.05 12.65
N SER A 265 9.60 -5.21 13.32
CA SER A 265 10.81 -5.83 12.75
C SER A 265 10.87 -7.30 13.10
N PHE A 266 10.94 -8.16 12.09
CA PHE A 266 11.07 -9.60 12.25
C PHE A 266 12.43 -10.11 11.75
N GLU A 267 12.97 -11.09 12.46
CA GLU A 267 14.18 -11.80 12.08
C GLU A 267 13.99 -13.29 12.37
N ASN A 268 14.13 -14.12 11.35
CA ASN A 268 13.93 -15.58 11.42
C ASN A 268 12.53 -15.99 11.94
N GLY A 269 11.53 -15.15 11.66
CA GLY A 269 10.14 -15.35 12.09
C GLY A 269 9.84 -14.88 13.52
N GLU A 270 10.84 -14.39 14.26
CA GLU A 270 10.66 -13.82 15.58
C GLU A 270 10.51 -12.30 15.52
N LEU A 271 9.55 -11.75 16.27
CA LEU A 271 9.40 -10.32 16.45
C LEU A 271 10.56 -9.81 17.31
N LYS A 272 11.35 -8.87 16.79
CA LYS A 272 12.53 -8.32 17.47
C LYS A 272 12.26 -7.01 18.17
N HIS A 273 11.48 -6.12 17.57
CA HIS A 273 11.08 -4.82 18.16
C HIS A 273 9.96 -4.19 17.33
N TYR A 274 9.32 -3.16 17.88
CA TYR A 274 8.52 -2.19 17.14
C TYR A 274 9.29 -0.88 17.01
N PHE A 275 9.52 -0.41 15.79
CA PHE A 275 10.14 0.89 15.56
C PHE A 275 9.03 1.92 15.32
N ILE A 276 8.89 2.86 16.24
CA ILE A 276 7.83 3.87 16.20
C ILE A 276 8.29 5.15 15.50
N ASN A 277 7.38 5.78 14.79
CA ASN A 277 7.57 7.07 14.17
C ASN A 277 7.83 8.14 15.24
N HIS A 278 8.97 8.83 15.16
CA HIS A 278 9.39 9.81 16.16
C HIS A 278 8.45 11.02 16.22
N HIS A 279 7.83 11.42 15.09
CA HIS A 279 6.86 12.51 15.07
C HIS A 279 5.65 12.24 16.00
N TYR A 280 5.25 10.96 16.15
CA TYR A 280 4.19 10.59 17.08
C TYR A 280 4.65 10.70 18.54
N LEU A 281 5.90 10.37 18.82
CA LEU A 281 6.49 10.55 20.15
C LEU A 281 6.53 12.04 20.54
N GLU A 282 6.92 12.90 19.60
CA GLU A 282 6.94 14.34 19.81
C GLU A 282 5.54 14.91 20.09
N GLU A 283 4.53 14.46 19.36
CA GLU A 283 3.14 14.88 19.60
C GLU A 283 2.61 14.39 20.95
N TRP A 284 2.89 13.15 21.35
CA TRP A 284 2.52 12.67 22.69
C TRP A 284 3.24 13.43 23.81
N LYS A 285 4.47 13.90 23.59
CA LYS A 285 5.15 14.76 24.56
C LYS A 285 4.52 16.13 24.71
N LYS A 286 3.92 16.66 23.64
CA LYS A 286 3.20 17.93 23.68
C LYS A 286 1.79 17.76 24.28
N SER A 287 1.16 16.61 24.07
CA SER A 287 -0.23 16.37 24.47
C SER A 287 -0.54 14.89 24.66
N ASP A 288 -0.92 14.51 25.89
CA ASP A 288 -1.43 13.15 26.19
C ASP A 288 -2.76 12.83 25.51
N ASN A 289 -3.45 13.86 24.98
CA ASN A 289 -4.71 13.70 24.25
C ASN A 289 -4.52 13.35 22.77
N PHE A 290 -3.29 13.49 22.24
CA PHE A 290 -2.96 13.12 20.87
C PHE A 290 -3.18 11.62 20.66
N LYS A 291 -3.89 11.26 19.59
CA LYS A 291 -4.22 9.88 19.24
C LYS A 291 -3.72 9.57 17.84
N ILE A 292 -3.35 8.31 17.64
CA ILE A 292 -3.14 7.80 16.27
C ILE A 292 -4.46 7.95 15.49
N GLY A 293 -4.37 8.68 14.39
CA GLY A 293 -5.51 9.16 13.60
C GLY A 293 -5.67 10.68 13.60
N ASP A 294 -5.01 11.37 14.53
CA ASP A 294 -4.91 12.83 14.51
C ASP A 294 -3.84 13.28 13.51
N SER A 295 -3.92 14.54 13.08
CA SER A 295 -2.93 15.11 12.17
C SER A 295 -1.60 15.30 12.88
N VAL A 296 -0.54 14.80 12.26
CA VAL A 296 0.85 15.10 12.59
C VAL A 296 1.34 16.17 11.62
N TYR A 297 2.17 17.10 12.07
CA TYR A 297 2.89 18.00 11.17
C TYR A 297 4.26 17.43 10.88
N ILE A 298 4.58 17.22 9.60
CA ILE A 298 5.92 16.82 9.15
C ILE A 298 6.34 17.78 8.07
N ASP A 299 7.37 18.57 8.34
CA ASP A 299 7.95 19.46 7.34
C ASP A 299 8.76 18.65 6.33
N GLN A 300 8.20 18.48 5.14
CA GLN A 300 8.84 17.75 4.05
C GLN A 300 9.70 18.65 3.14
N GLU A 301 9.72 19.98 3.34
CA GLU A 301 10.41 20.93 2.47
C GLU A 301 11.94 20.78 2.56
N TYR A 302 12.44 20.42 3.74
CA TYR A 302 13.87 20.30 4.03
C TYR A 302 14.40 18.88 3.97
N VAL A 303 13.62 17.91 3.48
CA VAL A 303 14.11 16.54 3.32
C VAL A 303 15.15 16.51 2.20
N ASN A 304 16.42 16.63 2.60
CA ASN A 304 17.56 16.52 1.71
C ASN A 304 17.74 15.07 1.28
N PHE A 305 17.15 14.75 0.13
CA PHE A 305 17.51 13.53 -0.59
C PHE A 305 18.97 13.60 -0.99
N SER A 306 19.70 12.52 -0.73
CA SER A 306 21.00 12.33 -1.37
C SER A 306 20.83 12.47 -2.90
N SER A 307 21.88 12.94 -3.58
CA SER A 307 21.89 13.04 -5.06
C SER A 307 21.53 11.72 -5.76
N ASN A 308 21.69 10.61 -5.05
CA ASN A 308 21.43 9.26 -5.51
C ASN A 308 20.06 8.72 -5.04
N SER A 309 19.16 9.59 -4.58
CA SER A 309 17.79 9.19 -4.25
C SER A 309 17.12 8.59 -5.47
N PRO A 310 16.53 7.40 -5.34
CA PRO A 310 15.93 6.72 -6.48
C PRO A 310 14.55 7.31 -6.85
N TYR A 311 13.98 8.16 -5.98
CA TYR A 311 12.71 8.85 -6.23
C TYR A 311 12.90 10.03 -7.19
N ARG A 312 12.21 9.97 -8.33
CA ARG A 312 12.18 11.00 -9.37
C ARG A 312 10.99 11.94 -9.25
N VAL A 313 9.96 11.54 -8.50
CA VAL A 313 8.68 12.27 -8.40
C VAL A 313 8.38 12.58 -6.94
N ILE A 314 7.98 13.83 -6.69
CA ILE A 314 7.53 14.30 -5.39
C ILE A 314 6.03 14.54 -5.49
N TYR A 315 5.25 13.79 -4.71
CA TYR A 315 3.82 14.02 -4.62
C TYR A 315 3.51 14.99 -3.48
N SER A 316 2.63 15.96 -3.74
CA SER A 316 1.94 16.71 -2.70
C SER A 316 0.52 16.19 -2.56
N LYS A 317 0.02 16.29 -1.33
CA LYS A 317 -1.36 16.03 -1.00
C LYS A 317 -1.88 17.25 -0.23
N VAL A 318 -2.87 17.93 -0.80
CA VAL A 318 -3.53 19.08 -0.17
C VAL A 318 -5.00 18.73 -0.03
N GLY A 319 -5.44 18.45 1.20
CA GLY A 319 -6.75 17.89 1.46
C GLY A 319 -6.93 16.55 0.71
N ARG A 320 -7.94 16.52 -0.18
CA ARG A 320 -8.31 15.32 -0.96
C ARG A 320 -7.64 15.23 -2.34
N ASN A 321 -6.86 16.23 -2.71
CA ASN A 321 -6.25 16.31 -4.04
C ASN A 321 -4.80 15.85 -3.98
N PHE A 322 -4.43 15.01 -4.94
CA PHE A 322 -3.06 14.60 -5.18
C PHE A 322 -2.51 15.38 -6.36
N SER A 323 -1.27 15.83 -6.27
CA SER A 323 -0.59 16.45 -7.39
C SER A 323 0.91 16.17 -7.36
N THR A 324 1.58 16.42 -8.47
CA THR A 324 3.04 16.36 -8.54
C THR A 324 3.61 17.70 -8.11
N ALA A 325 4.23 17.74 -6.94
CA ALA A 325 4.89 18.93 -6.39
C ALA A 325 6.24 19.22 -7.08
N GLY A 326 6.89 18.20 -7.61
CA GLY A 326 8.17 18.32 -8.31
C GLY A 326 8.61 17.03 -8.99
N LYS A 327 9.50 17.18 -9.96
CA LYS A 327 10.20 16.09 -10.65
C LYS A 327 11.71 16.37 -10.59
N ARG A 328 12.53 15.32 -10.43
CA ARG A 328 14.00 15.38 -10.36
C ARG A 328 14.64 14.50 -11.39
#